data_AF-A0A7X7RZ76-F1
#
_entry.id   AF-A0A7X7RZ76-F1
#
_cell.length_a   1.000
_cell.length_b   1.000
_cell.length_c   1.000
_cell.angle_alpha   90.00
_cell.angle_beta   90.00
_cell.angle_gamma   90.00
#
_symmetry.space_group_name_H-M   'P 1'
#
loop_
_entity.id
_entity.type
_entity.pdbx_description
1 polymer ?
#
loop_
_entity_poly.entity_id
_entity_poly.type
_entity_poly.pdbx_seq_one_letter_code
_entity_poly.pdbx_strand_id
1 'polypeptide(L)'
;MSATIWTQFFILEINLPLKHGWRDNRIHSRKAGRMPRATEDLNYEGVHPFNIEKARESWLKKSDPFGVLCYMSNEAYLNFVWNNLFVLEKHGKLAKTLLEALISAKTNNSMYPIPALKLMIDHAGRENLLKASNKLPHNGPFELYRGVNGNGARRRIKGISWTSDFEIAKWFALRGMFWNATKPAVYKITAPLEWVYGYHTGRNEKEFILMLPPEAKPKCVWKTDKPYHMDHPSMKK
;
A
#
# COMPACT_ATOMS: atom_id res chain seq x y z
N MET A 1 16.97 46.47 -28.96
CA MET A 1 16.18 45.37 -29.57
C MET A 1 16.07 44.28 -28.53
N SER A 2 14.87 44.10 -27.99
CA SER A 2 14.57 43.34 -26.77
C SER A 2 13.58 42.22 -27.08
N ALA A 3 13.61 41.21 -26.19
CA ALA A 3 12.54 40.30 -25.81
C ALA A 3 12.48 38.90 -26.47
N THR A 4 12.95 37.92 -25.68
CA THR A 4 12.16 36.84 -25.06
C THR A 4 11.38 35.88 -25.96
N ILE A 5 11.89 34.65 -26.08
CA ILE A 5 11.20 33.48 -26.63
C ILE A 5 10.43 32.78 -25.48
N TRP A 6 9.10 32.79 -25.57
CA TRP A 6 8.21 31.94 -24.78
C TRP A 6 7.93 30.65 -25.55
N THR A 7 8.19 29.49 -24.92
CA THR A 7 7.81 28.18 -25.48
C THR A 7 6.52 27.72 -24.81
N GLN A 8 5.46 27.55 -25.61
CA GLN A 8 4.17 27.00 -25.24
C GLN A 8 4.28 25.53 -24.86
N PHE A 9 3.73 25.14 -23.71
CA PHE A 9 3.42 23.75 -23.40
C PHE A 9 1.89 23.56 -23.40
N PHE A 10 1.46 22.58 -24.20
CA PHE A 10 0.11 22.06 -24.33
C PHE A 10 -0.46 21.63 -22.97
N ILE A 11 -1.62 22.18 -22.61
CA ILE A 11 -2.52 21.63 -21.59
C ILE A 11 -3.51 20.72 -22.34
N LEU A 12 -3.44 19.42 -22.07
CA LEU A 12 -4.50 18.46 -22.42
C LEU A 12 -5.59 18.59 -21.36
N GLU A 13 -6.66 19.32 -21.68
CA GLU A 13 -7.92 19.31 -20.93
C GLU A 13 -8.61 17.96 -21.12
N ILE A 14 -8.62 17.14 -20.07
CA ILE A 14 -9.50 15.98 -19.99
C ILE A 14 -10.86 16.47 -19.46
N ASN A 15 -11.78 16.72 -20.38
CA ASN A 15 -13.21 16.90 -20.09
C ASN A 15 -13.81 15.57 -19.64
N LEU A 16 -14.07 15.40 -18.34
CA LEU A 16 -14.96 14.37 -17.82
C LEU A 16 -16.32 15.01 -17.47
N PRO A 17 -17.44 14.50 -18.01
CA PRO A 17 -18.75 15.02 -17.67
C PRO A 17 -19.13 14.59 -16.24
N LEU A 18 -19.20 15.56 -15.33
CA LEU A 18 -19.95 15.45 -14.09
C LEU A 18 -21.44 15.50 -14.42
N LYS A 19 -22.15 14.40 -14.14
CA LYS A 19 -23.55 14.33 -13.66
C LYS A 19 -24.00 12.87 -13.67
N HIS A 20 -24.38 12.33 -12.51
CA HIS A 20 -25.72 11.81 -12.20
C HIS A 20 -25.72 11.29 -10.76
N GLY A 21 -26.81 11.60 -10.04
CA GLY A 21 -26.90 11.54 -8.58
C GLY A 21 -26.75 10.17 -7.95
N TRP A 22 -25.98 10.13 -6.85
CA TRP A 22 -25.96 9.02 -5.92
C TRP A 22 -27.24 9.06 -5.08
N ARG A 23 -28.14 8.10 -5.33
CA ARG A 23 -29.30 7.84 -4.46
C ARG A 23 -28.83 7.19 -3.16
N ASP A 24 -29.30 7.76 -2.06
CA ASP A 24 -29.24 7.24 -0.69
C ASP A 24 -29.94 5.87 -0.61
N ASN A 25 -29.16 4.77 -0.62
CA ASN A 25 -29.64 3.43 -0.29
C ASN A 25 -29.29 3.13 1.17
N ARG A 26 -30.10 3.64 2.10
CA ARG A 26 -30.18 3.13 3.47
C ARG A 26 -30.67 1.68 3.44
N ILE A 27 -29.72 0.74 3.42
CA ILE A 27 -29.97 -0.69 3.59
C ILE A 27 -30.33 -0.91 5.06
N HIS A 28 -31.61 -1.21 5.29
CA HIS A 28 -32.09 -1.78 6.54
C HIS A 28 -31.33 -3.07 6.87
N SER A 29 -30.70 -3.09 8.03
CA SER A 29 -30.10 -4.28 8.63
C SER A 29 -31.18 -5.34 8.88
N ARG A 30 -31.27 -6.32 7.99
CA ARG A 30 -31.99 -7.57 8.23
C ARG A 30 -30.96 -8.69 8.36
N LYS A 31 -31.13 -9.47 9.45
CA LYS A 31 -30.66 -10.84 9.76
C LYS A 31 -29.46 -11.32 8.93
N ALA A 32 -28.39 -11.74 9.61
CA ALA A 32 -27.19 -12.36 9.03
C ALA A 32 -27.52 -13.53 8.09
N GLY A 33 -27.91 -13.19 6.86
CA GLY A 33 -28.14 -14.08 5.76
C GLY A 33 -26.78 -14.48 5.22
N ARG A 34 -26.68 -15.75 4.86
CA ARG A 34 -25.55 -16.35 4.12
C ARG A 34 -25.08 -15.34 3.06
N MET A 35 -23.83 -14.88 3.17
CA MET A 35 -23.30 -13.90 2.22
C MET A 35 -23.51 -14.42 0.77
N PRO A 36 -23.97 -13.58 -0.16
CA PRO A 36 -24.19 -14.01 -1.53
C PRO A 36 -22.88 -14.56 -2.10
N ARG A 37 -22.97 -15.71 -2.79
CA ARG A 37 -21.83 -16.25 -3.55
C ARG A 37 -21.37 -15.19 -4.54
N ALA A 38 -20.06 -15.15 -4.83
CA ALA A 38 -19.56 -14.27 -5.86
C ALA A 38 -20.23 -14.65 -7.20
N THR A 39 -20.85 -13.66 -7.86
CA THR A 39 -21.51 -13.85 -9.16
C THR A 39 -20.52 -13.74 -10.31
N GLU A 40 -19.36 -13.15 -10.04
CA GLU A 40 -18.25 -12.95 -10.95
C GLU A 40 -17.01 -13.64 -10.38
N ASP A 41 -16.27 -14.31 -11.25
CA ASP A 41 -15.02 -14.96 -10.89
C ASP A 41 -13.87 -13.95 -10.84
N LEU A 42 -12.73 -14.35 -10.28
CA LEU A 42 -11.52 -13.54 -10.24
C LEU A 42 -10.57 -13.91 -11.39
N ASN A 43 -9.68 -12.99 -11.72
CA ASN A 43 -8.45 -13.28 -12.43
C ASN A 43 -7.44 -13.89 -11.44
N TYR A 44 -6.99 -15.12 -11.73
CA TYR A 44 -6.05 -15.91 -10.92
C TYR A 44 -4.61 -15.86 -11.44
N GLU A 45 -4.26 -14.87 -12.27
CA GLU A 45 -2.87 -14.62 -12.65
C GLU A 45 -1.99 -14.48 -11.40
N GLY A 46 -0.86 -15.20 -11.38
CA GLY A 46 0.04 -15.28 -10.22
C GLY A 46 -0.27 -16.42 -9.24
N VAL A 47 -1.44 -17.06 -9.32
CA VAL A 47 -1.72 -18.32 -8.61
C VAL A 47 -0.98 -19.47 -9.29
N HIS A 48 -0.34 -20.33 -8.50
CA HIS A 48 0.32 -21.52 -9.04
C HIS A 48 -0.71 -22.42 -9.77
N PRO A 49 -0.44 -22.94 -10.98
CA PRO A 49 -1.41 -23.72 -11.75
C PRO A 49 -2.09 -24.87 -10.98
N PHE A 50 -1.32 -25.64 -10.20
CA PHE A 50 -1.85 -26.71 -9.34
C PHE A 50 -2.79 -26.27 -8.22
N ASN A 51 -2.90 -24.97 -7.93
CA ASN A 51 -3.73 -24.42 -6.87
C ASN A 51 -4.90 -23.57 -7.38
N ILE A 52 -5.07 -23.38 -8.70
CA ILE A 52 -6.13 -22.51 -9.25
C ILE A 52 -7.51 -22.94 -8.76
N GLU A 53 -7.84 -24.23 -8.81
CA GLU A 53 -9.18 -24.68 -8.39
C GLU A 53 -9.40 -24.48 -6.88
N LYS A 54 -8.36 -24.63 -6.05
CA LYS A 54 -8.45 -24.36 -4.61
C LYS A 54 -8.61 -22.87 -4.31
N ALA A 55 -7.90 -22.02 -5.05
CA ALA A 55 -8.07 -20.57 -4.96
C ALA A 55 -9.49 -20.16 -5.38
N ARG A 56 -9.96 -20.71 -6.49
CA ARG A 56 -11.30 -20.49 -7.02
C ARG A 56 -12.39 -20.96 -6.06
N GLU A 57 -12.18 -22.09 -5.39
CA GLU A 57 -13.06 -22.55 -4.32
C GLU A 57 -13.11 -21.55 -3.15
N SER A 58 -11.97 -21.02 -2.71
CA SER A 58 -11.92 -19.98 -1.67
C SER A 58 -12.76 -18.76 -2.05
N TRP A 59 -12.72 -18.35 -3.31
CA TRP A 59 -13.53 -17.23 -3.78
C TRP A 59 -15.01 -17.58 -3.96
N LEU A 60 -15.33 -18.51 -4.85
CA LEU A 60 -16.71 -18.77 -5.27
C LEU A 60 -17.57 -19.39 -4.17
N LYS A 61 -16.98 -20.21 -3.29
CA LYS A 61 -17.73 -20.87 -2.21
C LYS A 61 -17.70 -20.08 -0.91
N LYS A 62 -16.59 -19.38 -0.60
CA LYS A 62 -16.38 -18.73 0.71
C LYS A 62 -16.35 -17.19 0.65
N SER A 63 -16.31 -16.59 -0.54
CA SER A 63 -16.11 -15.15 -0.74
C SER A 63 -14.88 -14.64 0.04
N ASP A 64 -13.82 -15.46 0.02
CA ASP A 64 -12.61 -15.25 0.80
C ASP A 64 -11.41 -14.96 -0.10
N PRO A 65 -11.06 -13.68 -0.31
CA PRO A 65 -9.88 -13.32 -1.08
C PRO A 65 -8.58 -13.69 -0.36
N PHE A 66 -8.55 -13.81 0.97
CA PHE A 66 -7.33 -14.21 1.70
C PHE A 66 -6.97 -15.66 1.40
N GLY A 67 -7.99 -16.52 1.35
CA GLY A 67 -7.84 -17.89 0.89
C GLY A 67 -7.32 -18.00 -0.55
N VAL A 68 -7.51 -16.99 -1.40
CA VAL A 68 -6.89 -16.91 -2.73
C VAL A 68 -5.41 -16.52 -2.62
N LEU A 69 -5.11 -15.48 -1.85
CA LEU A 69 -3.74 -14.97 -1.64
C LEU A 69 -2.79 -16.05 -1.10
N CYS A 70 -3.27 -16.97 -0.26
CA CYS A 70 -2.47 -18.10 0.25
C CYS A 70 -1.90 -19.03 -0.84
N TYR A 71 -2.40 -18.96 -2.08
CA TYR A 71 -1.96 -19.80 -3.20
C TYR A 71 -1.08 -19.07 -4.23
N MET A 72 -0.66 -17.83 -3.94
CA MET A 72 0.28 -17.05 -4.76
C MET A 72 1.43 -16.50 -3.91
N SER A 73 2.48 -16.02 -4.57
CA SER A 73 3.55 -15.32 -3.86
C SER A 73 3.10 -13.92 -3.45
N ASN A 74 3.63 -13.38 -2.35
CA ASN A 74 3.20 -12.06 -1.86
C ASN A 74 3.63 -10.91 -2.78
N GLU A 75 4.62 -11.12 -3.64
CA GLU A 75 4.99 -10.19 -4.71
C GLU A 75 3.85 -10.02 -5.74
N ALA A 76 2.96 -11.01 -5.88
CA ALA A 76 1.82 -10.98 -6.79
C ALA A 76 0.56 -10.34 -6.19
N TYR A 77 0.50 -10.08 -4.87
CA TYR A 77 -0.74 -9.65 -4.21
C TYR A 77 -1.29 -8.33 -4.76
N LEU A 78 -0.43 -7.35 -5.05
CA LEU A 78 -0.88 -6.07 -5.63
C LEU A 78 -1.35 -6.22 -7.08
N ASN A 79 -0.73 -7.11 -7.87
CA ASN A 79 -1.19 -7.42 -9.23
C ASN A 79 -2.56 -8.09 -9.18
N PHE A 80 -2.74 -9.02 -8.23
CA PHE A 80 -4.03 -9.65 -8.00
C PHE A 80 -5.11 -8.60 -7.64
N VAL A 81 -4.82 -7.66 -6.74
CA VAL A 81 -5.76 -6.58 -6.41
C VAL A 81 -6.06 -5.71 -7.62
N TRP A 82 -5.04 -5.34 -8.41
CA TRP A 82 -5.20 -4.55 -9.62
C TRP A 82 -6.09 -5.24 -10.66
N ASN A 83 -5.78 -6.50 -10.98
CA ASN A 83 -6.52 -7.29 -11.98
C ASN A 83 -7.97 -7.59 -11.56
N ASN A 84 -8.27 -7.47 -10.27
CA ASN A 84 -9.59 -7.77 -9.70
C ASN A 84 -10.26 -6.55 -9.06
N LEU A 85 -9.78 -5.33 -9.34
CA LEU A 85 -10.16 -4.11 -8.63
C LEU A 85 -11.68 -3.96 -8.50
N PHE A 86 -12.39 -4.01 -9.63
CA PHE A 86 -13.84 -3.82 -9.70
C PHE A 86 -14.64 -5.00 -9.12
N VAL A 87 -14.17 -6.24 -9.31
CA VAL A 87 -14.83 -7.42 -8.74
C VAL A 87 -14.73 -7.39 -7.22
N LEU A 88 -13.55 -7.09 -6.69
CA LEU A 88 -13.34 -6.93 -5.25
C LEU A 88 -14.14 -5.76 -4.67
N GLU A 89 -14.24 -4.65 -5.40
CA GLU A 89 -15.04 -3.48 -5.00
C GLU A 89 -16.53 -3.82 -4.93
N LYS A 90 -17.08 -4.40 -6.00
CA LYS A 90 -18.49 -4.83 -6.10
C LYS A 90 -18.90 -5.77 -4.96
N HIS A 91 -17.97 -6.61 -4.50
CA HIS A 91 -18.21 -7.55 -3.41
C HIS A 91 -17.83 -7.02 -2.02
N GLY A 92 -17.43 -5.76 -1.89
CA GLY A 92 -17.05 -5.14 -0.60
C GLY A 92 -15.79 -5.75 0.01
N LYS A 93 -14.89 -6.31 -0.81
CA LYS A 93 -13.66 -6.99 -0.39
C LYS A 93 -12.39 -6.20 -0.71
N LEU A 94 -12.49 -5.15 -1.51
CA LEU A 94 -11.33 -4.38 -1.99
C LEU A 94 -10.46 -3.85 -0.84
N ALA A 95 -11.02 -3.09 0.09
CA ALA A 95 -10.21 -2.44 1.15
C ALA A 95 -9.42 -3.44 2.00
N LYS A 96 -10.05 -4.54 2.43
CA LYS A 96 -9.38 -5.56 3.24
C LYS A 96 -8.28 -6.29 2.46
N THR A 97 -8.55 -6.62 1.19
CA THR A 97 -7.60 -7.32 0.31
C THR A 97 -6.43 -6.42 -0.08
N LEU A 98 -6.70 -5.15 -0.38
CA LEU A 98 -5.67 -4.16 -0.67
C LEU A 98 -4.79 -3.91 0.55
N LEU A 99 -5.36 -3.73 1.74
CA LEU A 99 -4.56 -3.54 2.95
C LEU A 99 -3.61 -4.71 3.19
N GLU A 100 -4.09 -5.95 3.05
CA GLU A 100 -3.26 -7.16 3.12
C GLU A 100 -2.14 -7.14 2.08
N ALA A 101 -2.45 -6.81 0.82
CA ALA A 101 -1.45 -6.73 -0.23
C ALA A 101 -0.35 -5.69 0.07
N LEU A 102 -0.71 -4.56 0.69
CA LEU A 102 0.25 -3.50 1.02
C LEU A 102 1.19 -3.88 2.17
N ILE A 103 0.69 -4.57 3.21
CA ILE A 103 1.46 -4.94 4.41
C ILE A 103 2.21 -6.27 4.28
N SER A 104 1.74 -7.18 3.42
CA SER A 104 2.35 -8.51 3.30
C SER A 104 3.54 -8.57 2.34
N ALA A 105 3.79 -7.53 1.55
CA ALA A 105 4.89 -7.49 0.58
C ALA A 105 6.27 -7.70 1.26
N LYS A 106 7.00 -8.75 0.82
CA LYS A 106 8.36 -9.05 1.32
C LYS A 106 9.37 -7.99 0.89
N THR A 107 9.19 -7.47 -0.32
CA THR A 107 9.97 -6.40 -0.92
C THR A 107 9.20 -5.09 -0.81
N ASN A 108 9.90 -3.96 -0.95
CA ASN A 108 9.20 -2.70 -1.14
C ASN A 108 8.33 -2.79 -2.41
N ASN A 109 7.16 -2.14 -2.41
CA ASN A 109 6.27 -2.05 -3.58
C ASN A 109 6.87 -1.13 -4.67
N SER A 110 8.19 -1.17 -4.89
CA SER A 110 8.89 -0.24 -5.78
C SER A 110 8.54 -0.44 -7.25
N MET A 111 8.05 -1.62 -7.63
CA MET A 111 7.63 -1.88 -9.01
C MET A 111 6.34 -1.14 -9.38
N TYR A 112 5.48 -0.82 -8.40
CA TYR A 112 4.22 -0.12 -8.65
C TYR A 112 4.44 1.39 -8.65
N PRO A 113 4.09 2.12 -9.71
CA PRO A 113 4.09 3.58 -9.70
C PRO A 113 3.18 4.12 -8.60
N ILE A 114 3.57 5.24 -7.96
CA ILE A 114 2.74 5.91 -6.95
C ILE A 114 1.32 6.23 -7.46
N PRO A 115 1.12 6.71 -8.72
CA PRO A 115 -0.23 6.92 -9.25
C PRO A 115 -1.10 5.66 -9.26
N ALA A 116 -0.53 4.48 -9.56
CA ALA A 116 -1.28 3.22 -9.56
C ALA A 116 -1.68 2.81 -8.13
N LEU A 117 -0.77 2.96 -7.16
CA LEU A 117 -1.09 2.74 -5.74
C LEU A 117 -2.17 3.70 -5.26
N LYS A 118 -2.07 4.98 -5.66
CA LYS A 118 -3.06 6.00 -5.33
C LYS A 118 -4.43 5.64 -5.89
N LEU A 119 -4.52 5.21 -7.15
CA LEU A 119 -5.77 4.79 -7.76
C LEU A 119 -6.43 3.64 -6.98
N MET A 120 -5.68 2.59 -6.63
CA MET A 120 -6.22 1.48 -5.83
C MET A 120 -6.70 1.94 -4.45
N ILE A 121 -5.94 2.81 -3.78
CA ILE A 121 -6.30 3.37 -2.47
C ILE A 121 -7.55 4.25 -2.55
N ASP A 122 -7.65 5.07 -3.59
CA ASP A 122 -8.82 5.93 -3.83
C ASP A 122 -10.08 5.09 -4.09
N HIS A 123 -9.98 4.03 -4.90
CA HIS A 123 -11.08 3.08 -5.13
C HIS A 123 -11.50 2.35 -3.85
N ALA A 124 -10.54 1.92 -3.04
CA ALA A 124 -10.85 1.27 -1.77
C ALA A 124 -11.58 2.24 -0.81
N GLY A 125 -11.24 3.52 -0.86
CA GLY A 125 -11.77 4.56 0.00
C GLY A 125 -11.11 4.56 1.38
N ARG A 126 -10.74 5.76 1.85
CA ARG A 126 -10.04 5.94 3.13
C ARG A 126 -10.79 5.34 4.32
N GLU A 127 -12.10 5.57 4.40
CA GLU A 127 -12.91 5.08 5.53
C GLU A 127 -12.95 3.55 5.58
N ASN A 128 -13.10 2.90 4.43
CA ASN A 128 -13.12 1.44 4.36
C ASN A 128 -11.76 0.84 4.70
N LEU A 129 -10.67 1.48 4.27
CA LEU A 129 -9.31 1.05 4.61
C LEU A 129 -9.06 1.18 6.12
N LEU A 130 -9.44 2.30 6.74
CA LEU A 130 -9.32 2.47 8.19
C LEU A 130 -10.17 1.44 8.94
N LYS A 131 -11.40 1.18 8.49
CA LYS A 131 -12.30 0.15 9.05
C LYS A 131 -11.74 -1.27 8.91
N ALA A 132 -11.01 -1.55 7.83
CA ALA A 132 -10.34 -2.84 7.60
C ALA A 132 -9.03 -2.99 8.39
N SER A 133 -8.51 -1.90 8.93
CA SER A 133 -7.21 -1.85 9.63
C SER A 133 -7.34 -2.01 11.15
N ASN A 134 -6.21 -2.09 11.86
CA ASN A 134 -6.20 -2.07 13.32
C ASN A 134 -6.59 -0.68 13.83
N LYS A 135 -7.12 -0.60 15.07
CA LYS A 135 -7.44 0.67 15.70
C LYS A 135 -6.19 1.53 15.84
N LEU A 136 -6.25 2.76 15.36
CA LEU A 136 -5.18 3.75 15.53
C LEU A 136 -4.84 3.97 17.02
N PRO A 137 -3.57 4.25 17.35
CA PRO A 137 -3.16 4.42 18.75
C PRO A 137 -3.72 5.71 19.39
N HIS A 138 -3.99 6.74 18.59
CA HIS A 138 -4.62 8.01 18.98
C HIS A 138 -5.10 8.76 17.72
N ASN A 139 -5.65 9.98 17.86
CA ASN A 139 -6.23 10.77 16.76
C ASN A 139 -5.21 11.64 16.00
N GLY A 140 -3.92 11.31 16.09
CA GLY A 140 -2.84 12.12 15.54
C GLY A 140 -2.56 13.42 16.31
N PRO A 141 -1.65 14.27 15.79
CA PRO A 141 -0.75 13.97 14.68
C PRO A 141 0.23 12.83 15.05
N PHE A 142 0.71 12.10 14.06
CA PHE A 142 1.60 10.95 14.23
C PHE A 142 3.03 11.31 13.85
N GLU A 143 3.97 11.02 14.74
CA GLU A 143 5.38 11.07 14.41
C GLU A 143 5.78 9.74 13.76
N LEU A 144 6.16 9.80 12.48
CA LEU A 144 6.39 8.62 11.65
C LEU A 144 7.74 8.64 10.96
N TYR A 145 8.25 7.45 10.72
CA TYR A 145 9.56 7.16 10.19
C TYR A 145 9.46 6.21 8.99
N ARG A 146 10.32 6.40 7.99
CA ARG A 146 10.43 5.50 6.83
C ARG A 146 11.88 5.19 6.53
N GLY A 147 12.20 3.91 6.59
CA GLY A 147 13.47 3.36 6.10
C GLY A 147 13.47 3.27 4.58
N VAL A 148 14.52 3.78 3.94
CA VAL A 148 14.73 3.64 2.50
C VAL A 148 16.17 3.23 2.22
N ASN A 149 16.38 2.54 1.09
CA ASN A 149 17.70 2.18 0.61
C ASN A 149 17.75 2.25 -0.93
N GLY A 150 18.95 2.36 -1.49
CA GLY A 150 19.23 2.43 -2.91
C GLY A 150 19.12 3.84 -3.50
N ASN A 151 18.97 3.90 -4.82
CA ASN A 151 18.85 5.13 -5.60
C ASN A 151 17.49 5.17 -6.33
N GLY A 152 17.06 6.37 -6.75
CA GLY A 152 15.87 6.57 -7.58
C GLY A 152 14.59 5.98 -6.97
N ALA A 153 13.86 5.19 -7.76
CA ALA A 153 12.57 4.59 -7.36
C ALA A 153 12.65 3.64 -6.15
N ARG A 154 13.83 3.06 -5.85
CA ARG A 154 14.02 2.24 -4.65
C ARG A 154 14.08 3.09 -3.37
N ARG A 155 14.49 4.36 -3.51
CA ARG A 155 14.54 5.37 -2.44
C ARG A 155 13.32 6.29 -2.46
N ARG A 156 12.12 5.76 -2.71
CA ARG A 156 10.88 6.56 -2.65
C ARG A 156 10.64 7.05 -1.23
N ILE A 157 11.05 8.30 -0.99
CA ILE A 157 10.85 9.01 0.28
C ILE A 157 9.35 9.16 0.55
N LYS A 158 8.56 9.47 -0.48
CA LYS A 158 7.09 9.54 -0.43
C LYS A 158 6.40 8.17 -0.67
N GLY A 159 7.08 7.07 -0.34
CA GLY A 159 6.45 5.76 -0.36
C GLY A 159 5.37 5.64 0.71
N ILE A 160 4.58 4.58 0.64
CA ILE A 160 3.34 4.47 1.41
C ILE A 160 3.48 3.85 2.80
N SER A 161 4.52 3.07 3.05
CA SER A 161 4.73 2.35 4.31
C SER A 161 5.61 3.16 5.25
N TRP A 162 5.10 3.45 6.45
CA TRP A 162 5.78 4.20 7.50
C TRP A 162 5.60 3.50 8.82
N THR A 163 6.40 3.83 9.82
CA THR A 163 6.30 3.27 11.17
C THR A 163 6.48 4.33 12.24
N SER A 164 5.84 4.18 13.39
CA SER A 164 6.11 5.04 14.55
C SER A 164 7.41 4.67 15.30
N ASP A 165 8.11 3.62 14.86
CA ASP A 165 9.31 3.11 15.51
C ASP A 165 10.56 3.42 14.67
N PHE A 166 11.45 4.23 15.25
CA PHE A 166 12.67 4.66 14.58
C PHE A 166 13.66 3.51 14.31
N GLU A 167 13.77 2.54 15.21
CA GLU A 167 14.71 1.41 15.04
C GLU A 167 14.18 0.41 14.01
N ILE A 168 12.87 0.20 13.94
CA ILE A 168 12.24 -0.56 12.85
C ILE A 168 12.51 0.13 11.50
N ALA A 169 12.36 1.46 11.41
CA ALA A 169 12.69 2.20 10.19
C ALA A 169 14.17 2.04 9.79
N LYS A 170 15.11 2.05 10.76
CA LYS A 170 16.52 1.76 10.49
C LYS A 170 16.73 0.34 9.98
N TRP A 171 16.09 -0.66 10.58
CA TRP A 171 16.15 -2.04 10.10
C TRP A 171 15.66 -2.15 8.65
N PHE A 172 14.55 -1.49 8.28
CA PHE A 172 14.07 -1.43 6.90
C PHE A 172 15.05 -0.76 5.94
N ALA A 173 15.74 0.30 6.36
CA ALA A 173 16.79 0.93 5.56
C ALA A 173 17.98 -0.03 5.37
N LEU A 174 18.35 -0.79 6.39
CA LEU A 174 19.54 -1.65 6.40
C LEU A 174 19.32 -3.02 5.73
N ARG A 175 18.12 -3.60 5.80
CA ARG A 175 17.84 -4.94 5.21
C ARG A 175 18.02 -5.01 3.69
N GLY A 176 18.03 -3.86 3.00
CA GLY A 176 18.35 -3.79 1.57
C GLY A 176 19.84 -4.02 1.27
N MET A 177 20.71 -3.95 2.27
CA MET A 177 22.17 -4.03 2.09
C MET A 177 22.64 -5.45 1.76
N PHE A 178 21.86 -6.48 2.10
CA PHE A 178 22.06 -7.85 1.61
C PHE A 178 21.98 -7.96 0.07
N TRP A 179 21.48 -6.92 -0.60
CA TRP A 179 21.28 -6.87 -2.06
C TRP A 179 22.12 -5.76 -2.73
N ASN A 180 23.29 -5.42 -2.17
CA ASN A 180 24.19 -4.36 -2.66
C ASN A 180 23.55 -2.96 -2.76
N ALA A 181 22.52 -2.67 -1.96
CA ALA A 181 21.98 -1.31 -1.88
C ALA A 181 22.85 -0.42 -0.96
N THR A 182 23.30 0.73 -1.47
CA THR A 182 24.46 1.45 -0.91
C THR A 182 24.14 2.73 -0.14
N LYS A 183 22.87 3.09 0.05
CA LYS A 183 22.50 4.41 0.64
C LYS A 183 21.30 4.32 1.60
N PRO A 184 21.42 3.57 2.70
CA PRO A 184 20.38 3.51 3.73
C PRO A 184 20.16 4.89 4.36
N ALA A 185 18.88 5.25 4.52
CA ALA A 185 18.47 6.48 5.20
C ALA A 185 17.11 6.30 5.87
N VAL A 186 16.87 7.07 6.92
CA VAL A 186 15.57 7.18 7.59
C VAL A 186 15.06 8.60 7.48
N TYR A 187 13.83 8.71 7.03
CA TYR A 187 13.09 9.97 6.94
C TYR A 187 12.03 10.03 8.01
N LYS A 188 11.81 11.21 8.57
CA LYS A 188 10.80 11.53 9.58
C LYS A 188 9.76 12.47 9.00
N ILE A 189 8.50 12.30 9.41
CA ILE A 189 7.43 13.25 9.17
C ILE A 189 6.47 13.30 10.36
N THR A 190 5.80 14.44 10.53
CA THR A 190 4.62 14.56 11.38
C THR A 190 3.40 14.50 10.47
N ALA A 191 2.66 13.40 10.51
CA ALA A 191 1.51 13.17 9.65
C ALA A 191 0.20 13.44 10.41
N PRO A 192 -0.68 14.31 9.90
CA PRO A 192 -2.01 14.46 10.46
C PRO A 192 -2.89 13.24 10.10
N LEU A 193 -4.03 13.08 10.77
CA LEU A 193 -4.89 11.91 10.64
C LEU A 193 -5.40 11.69 9.20
N GLU A 194 -5.62 12.77 8.47
CA GLU A 194 -6.16 12.79 7.11
C GLU A 194 -5.24 12.08 6.11
N TRP A 195 -3.93 12.01 6.39
CA TRP A 195 -2.96 11.34 5.53
C TRP A 195 -2.89 9.84 5.76
N VAL A 196 -3.50 9.34 6.84
CA VAL A 196 -3.46 7.93 7.22
C VAL A 196 -4.62 7.18 6.57
N TYR A 197 -4.28 6.12 5.85
CA TYR A 197 -5.24 5.23 5.20
C TYR A 197 -5.38 3.88 5.91
N GLY A 198 -4.38 3.47 6.69
CA GLY A 198 -4.45 2.22 7.45
C GLY A 198 -3.37 2.15 8.52
N TYR A 199 -3.64 1.36 9.54
CA TYR A 199 -2.68 1.04 10.61
C TYR A 199 -2.66 -0.47 10.86
N HIS A 200 -1.46 -1.03 11.00
CA HIS A 200 -1.25 -2.45 11.22
C HIS A 200 -0.27 -2.70 12.35
N THR A 201 -0.58 -3.69 13.19
CA THR A 201 0.24 -4.07 14.36
C THR A 201 0.78 -5.50 14.29
N GLY A 202 0.70 -6.16 13.13
CA GLY A 202 1.21 -7.52 12.97
C GLY A 202 2.74 -7.58 12.98
N ARG A 203 3.29 -8.77 13.23
CA ARG A 203 4.74 -9.05 13.24
C ARG A 203 5.56 -8.19 14.23
N ASN A 204 4.94 -7.68 15.30
CA ASN A 204 5.52 -6.72 16.24
C ASN A 204 5.95 -5.39 15.59
N GLU A 205 5.41 -5.06 14.41
CA GLU A 205 5.66 -3.81 13.71
C GLU A 205 4.46 -2.87 13.88
N LYS A 206 4.70 -1.57 14.05
CA LYS A 206 3.65 -0.54 14.04
C LYS A 206 3.68 0.16 12.69
N GLU A 207 2.98 -0.39 11.71
CA GLU A 207 2.99 0.08 10.32
C GLU A 207 1.79 1.01 10.04
N PHE A 208 2.06 2.13 9.39
CA PHE A 208 1.08 3.08 8.89
C PHE A 208 1.15 3.13 7.37
N ILE A 209 -0.01 3.06 6.73
CA ILE A 209 -0.16 3.29 5.29
C ILE A 209 -0.53 4.76 5.07
N LEU A 210 0.35 5.50 4.40
CA LEU A 210 0.17 6.91 4.06
C LEU A 210 0.21 7.16 2.56
N MET A 211 -0.52 8.18 2.13
CA MET A 211 -0.30 8.84 0.85
C MET A 211 0.16 10.27 1.13
N LEU A 212 1.46 10.51 1.05
CA LEU A 212 2.00 11.85 1.32
C LEU A 212 1.60 12.82 0.20
N PRO A 213 1.04 13.99 0.53
CA PRO A 213 0.69 14.97 -0.48
C PRO A 213 1.94 15.66 -1.09
N PRO A 214 1.81 16.39 -2.21
CA PRO A 214 2.93 17.07 -2.88
C PRO A 214 3.75 18.00 -1.98
N GLU A 215 3.09 18.69 -1.06
CA GLU A 215 3.67 19.65 -0.11
C GLU A 215 4.37 19.00 1.09
N ALA A 216 4.15 17.70 1.33
CA ALA A 216 4.81 16.99 2.42
C ALA A 216 6.33 16.96 2.20
N LYS A 217 7.07 17.40 3.22
CA LYS A 217 8.54 17.48 3.22
C LYS A 217 9.15 16.57 4.30
N PRO A 218 9.27 15.25 4.07
CA PRO A 218 9.96 14.37 5.00
C PRO A 218 11.41 14.81 5.23
N LYS A 219 11.83 14.87 6.50
CA LYS A 219 13.18 15.27 6.89
C LYS A 219 14.06 14.04 7.06
N CYS A 220 15.23 14.01 6.43
CA CYS A 220 16.23 12.97 6.69
C CYS A 220 16.76 13.14 8.12
N VAL A 221 16.60 12.13 8.96
CA VAL A 221 17.03 12.15 10.37
C VAL A 221 18.16 11.17 10.67
N TRP A 222 18.39 10.22 9.77
CA TRP A 222 19.52 9.30 9.86
C TRP A 222 19.93 8.85 8.45
N LYS A 223 21.23 8.68 8.23
CA LYS A 223 21.84 8.12 7.02
C LYS A 223 23.19 7.52 7.39
N THR A 224 23.65 6.53 6.66
CA THR A 224 25.02 6.04 6.77
C THR A 224 25.59 5.77 5.39
N ASP A 225 26.86 6.11 5.23
CA ASP A 225 27.65 5.81 4.03
C ASP A 225 28.46 4.52 4.21
N LYS A 226 28.44 3.92 5.41
CA LYS A 226 29.17 2.68 5.71
C LYS A 226 28.44 1.46 5.13
N PRO A 227 29.13 0.56 4.41
CA PRO A 227 28.58 -0.77 4.09
C PRO A 227 28.27 -1.53 5.39
N TYR A 228 27.19 -2.31 5.41
CA TYR A 228 26.67 -2.99 6.62
C TYR A 228 27.50 -4.22 7.02
N HIS A 229 28.51 -4.56 6.23
CA HIS A 229 29.58 -5.42 6.70
C HIS A 229 30.37 -4.60 7.72
N MET A 230 30.21 -4.85 9.03
CA MET A 230 31.31 -4.98 9.99
C MET A 230 30.86 -5.22 11.45
N ASP A 231 29.66 -4.83 11.90
CA ASP A 231 29.40 -4.79 13.37
C ASP A 231 28.02 -5.28 13.88
N HIS A 232 27.24 -6.08 13.14
CA HIS A 232 25.98 -6.59 13.71
C HIS A 232 26.22 -7.75 14.71
N PRO A 233 25.88 -7.61 16.01
CA PRO A 233 26.17 -8.62 17.04
C PRO A 233 25.49 -9.97 16.78
N SER A 234 24.38 -9.99 16.03
CA SER A 234 23.63 -11.22 15.75
C SER A 234 24.23 -12.11 14.65
N MET A 235 25.33 -11.71 14.00
CA MET A 235 26.07 -12.55 13.04
C MET A 235 27.40 -13.08 13.61
N LYS A 236 27.70 -12.81 14.90
CA LYS A 236 28.81 -13.44 15.64
C LYS A 236 28.33 -14.67 16.44
N LYS A 237 27.53 -15.53 15.81
CA LYS A 237 27.18 -16.84 16.37
C LYS A 237 27.59 -17.94 15.40
#